data_AF-A0A0F0CMF7-F1
#
_entry.id   AF-A0A0F0CMF7-F1
#
_cell.length_a   1.000
_cell.length_b   1.000
_cell.length_c   1.000
_cell.angle_alpha   90.00
_cell.angle_beta   90.00
_cell.angle_gamma   90.00
#
_symmetry.space_group_name_H-M   'P 1'
#
loop_
_entity.id
_entity.type
_entity.pdbx_description
1 polymer ?
#
loop_
_entity_poly.entity_id
_entity_poly.type
_entity_poly.pdbx_seq_one_letter_code
_entity_poly.pdbx_strand_id
1 'polypeptide(L)' 'MGLADVIGKDDRTEIKTETLFELMKEGARSELVMNAVNCNVPHQYIREMATGKSEATGQTQEVFD' A
#
# COMPACT_ATOMS: atom_id res chain seq x y z
N MET A 1 -10.60 -13.64 -14.73
CA MET A 1 -11.09 -13.82 -13.35
C MET A 1 -10.55 -12.65 -12.54
N GLY A 2 -11.43 -11.77 -12.07
CA GLY A 2 -11.04 -10.55 -11.33
C GLY A 2 -10.93 -10.83 -9.83
N LEU A 3 -10.25 -9.96 -9.08
CA LEU A 3 -10.13 -10.07 -7.61
C LEU A 3 -11.50 -10.15 -6.91
N ALA A 4 -12.54 -9.56 -7.51
CA ALA A 4 -13.91 -9.63 -7.03
C ALA A 4 -14.52 -11.06 -7.07
N ASP A 5 -14.09 -11.93 -7.98
CA ASP A 5 -14.54 -13.33 -8.05
C ASP A 5 -13.97 -14.19 -6.90
N VAL A 6 -12.86 -13.74 -6.29
CA VAL A 6 -12.19 -14.45 -5.18
C VAL A 6 -12.83 -14.08 -3.83
N ILE A 7 -13.55 -12.95 -3.75
CA ILE A 7 -14.24 -12.45 -2.54
C ILE A 7 -15.70 -12.95 -2.55
N GLY A 8 -15.92 -14.17 -3.06
CA GLY A 8 -17.21 -14.86 -3.00
C GLY A 8 -17.44 -15.57 -1.66
N LYS A 9 -18.71 -15.85 -1.35
CA LYS A 9 -19.25 -16.39 -0.10
C LYS A 9 -18.45 -17.59 0.47
N ASP A 10 -17.52 -17.32 1.39
CA ASP A 10 -16.85 -18.23 2.36
C ASP A 10 -16.58 -19.67 1.89
N ASP A 11 -16.24 -19.86 0.62
CA ASP A 11 -15.70 -21.15 0.18
C ASP A 11 -14.24 -21.20 0.59
N ARG A 12 -13.79 -22.33 1.14
CA ARG A 12 -12.39 -22.54 1.55
C ARG A 12 -11.53 -22.66 0.29
N THR A 13 -11.26 -21.53 -0.36
CA THR A 13 -10.38 -21.47 -1.52
C THR A 13 -8.95 -21.49 -1.02
N GLU A 14 -8.14 -22.40 -1.54
CA GLU A 14 -6.69 -22.37 -1.38
C GLU A 14 -6.16 -21.13 -2.11
N ILE A 15 -6.07 -20.00 -1.41
CA ILE A 15 -5.47 -18.78 -1.94
C ILE A 15 -3.96 -18.98 -1.85
N LYS A 16 -3.24 -18.72 -2.96
CA LYS A 16 -1.78 -18.63 -2.93
C LYS A 16 -1.38 -17.56 -1.91
N THR A 17 -0.45 -17.90 -1.02
CA THR A 17 0.04 -16.99 0.02
C THR A 17 0.55 -15.66 -0.55
N GLU A 18 1.12 -15.68 -1.75
CA GLU A 18 1.55 -14.49 -2.50
C GLU A 18 0.38 -13.53 -2.78
N THR A 19 -0.75 -14.04 -3.29
CA THR A 19 -1.94 -13.24 -3.60
C THR A 19 -2.57 -12.67 -2.32
N LEU A 20 -2.59 -13.44 -1.23
CA LEU A 20 -3.05 -12.95 0.07
C LEU A 20 -2.14 -11.84 0.60
N PHE A 21 -0.83 -11.99 0.46
CA PHE A 21 0.16 -11.01 0.91
C PHE A 21 0.06 -9.70 0.10
N GLU A 22 -0.12 -9.77 -1.21
CA GLU A 22 -0.34 -8.60 -2.06
C GLU A 22 -1.61 -7.84 -1.64
N LEU A 23 -2.71 -8.56 -1.42
CA LEU A 23 -3.98 -7.98 -0.98
C LEU A 23 -3.84 -7.32 0.39
N MET A 24 -3.17 -7.98 1.34
CA MET A 24 -2.92 -7.41 2.67
C MET A 24 -2.04 -6.16 2.59
N LYS A 25 -1.01 -6.16 1.74
CA LYS A 25 -0.12 -5.02 1.51
C LYS A 25 -0.87 -3.83 0.90
N GLU A 26 -1.79 -4.09 -0.02
CA GLU A 26 -2.61 -3.06 -0.64
C GLU A 26 -3.64 -2.48 0.34
N GLY A 27 -4.28 -3.34 1.15
CA GLY A 27 -5.18 -2.92 2.23
C GLY A 27 -4.49 -2.02 3.26
N ALA A 28 -3.30 -2.43 3.74
CA ALA A 28 -2.51 -1.64 4.68
C ALA A 28 -2.11 -0.26 4.10
N ARG A 29 -1.72 -0.20 2.82
CA ARG A 29 -1.41 1.07 2.14
C ARG A 29 -2.63 1.98 2.08
N SER A 30 -3.80 1.43 1.76
CA SER A 30 -5.05 2.21 1.70
C SER A 30 -5.43 2.79 3.06
N GLU A 31 -5.35 1.99 4.13
CA GLU A 31 -5.63 2.46 5.49
C GLU A 31 -4.69 3.59 5.92
N LEU A 32 -3.39 3.45 5.67
CA LEU A 32 -2.40 4.47 6.01
C LEU A 32 -2.66 5.79 5.28
N VAL A 33 -2.99 5.74 3.98
CA VAL A 33 -3.30 6.94 3.19
C VAL A 33 -4.59 7.61 3.69
N MET A 34 -5.65 6.83 3.95
CA MET A 34 -6.91 7.37 4.48
C MET A 34 -6.72 8.03 5.85
N ASN A 35 -5.95 7.40 6.74
CA ASN A 35 -5.62 7.97 8.05
C ASN A 35 -4.80 9.25 7.92
N ALA A 36 -3.84 9.30 6.99
CA ALA A 36 -3.04 10.51 6.76
C ALA A 36 -3.91 11.68 6.26
N VAL A 37 -4.89 11.41 5.41
CA VAL A 37 -5.88 12.42 4.96
C VAL A 37 -6.73 12.90 6.14
N ASN A 38 -7.27 12.00 6.96
CA ASN A 38 -8.08 12.35 8.13
C ASN A 38 -7.31 13.18 9.17
N CYS A 39 -6.00 12.93 9.31
CA CYS A 39 -5.13 13.66 10.23
C CYS A 39 -4.57 14.98 9.65
N ASN A 40 -5.02 15.42 8.47
CA ASN A 40 -4.52 16.62 7.77
C ASN A 40 -2.99 16.62 7.60
N VAL A 41 -2.40 15.45 7.32
CA VAL A 41 -0.97 15.35 7.06
C VAL A 41 -0.64 16.14 5.78
N PRO A 42 0.45 16.93 5.76
CA PRO A 42 0.86 17.64 4.55
C PRO A 42 1.00 16.70 3.34
N HIS A 43 0.45 17.12 2.21
CA HIS A 43 0.37 16.29 0.99
C HIS A 43 1.73 15.77 0.49
N GLN A 44 2.83 16.48 0.77
CA GLN A 44 4.19 16.03 0.47
C GLN A 44 4.48 14.68 1.11
N TYR A 45 4.28 14.54 2.43
CA TYR A 45 4.57 13.28 3.13
C TYR A 45 3.64 12.13 2.72
N ILE A 46 2.39 12.43 2.35
CA ILE A 46 1.47 11.42 1.81
C ILE A 46 1.98 10.90 0.46
N ARG A 47 2.47 11.79 -0.41
CA ARG A 47 3.05 11.42 -1.71
C ARG A 47 4.38 10.67 -1.55
N GLU A 48 5.21 11.05 -0.60
CA GLU A 48 6.45 10.33 -0.28
C GLU A 48 6.15 8.91 0.20
N MET A 49 5.15 8.74 1.08
CA MET A 49 4.70 7.42 1.53
C MET A 49 4.12 6.56 0.39
N ALA A 50 3.37 7.16 -0.54
CA ALA A 50 2.77 6.44 -1.66
C ALA A 50 3.79 6.05 -2.74
N THR A 51 4.74 6.94 -3.05
CA THR A 51 5.75 6.73 -4.11
C THR A 51 7.01 6.02 -3.61
N GLY A 52 7.26 6.04 -2.30
CA GLY A 52 8.49 5.54 -1.68
C GLY A 52 9.74 6.38 -1.99
N LYS A 53 9.56 7.60 -2.53
CA LYS A 53 10.65 8.52 -2.88
C LYS A 53 10.48 9.81 -2.09
N SER A 54 11.56 10.29 -1.48
CA SER A 54 11.53 11.59 -0.79
C SER A 54 11.49 12.72 -1.81
N GLU A 55 10.65 13.72 -1.55
CA GLU A 55 10.52 14.95 -2.34
C GLU A 55 11.37 16.09 -1.77
N ALA A 56 12.07 15.85 -0.65
CA ALA A 56 13.03 16.80 -0.11
C ALA A 56 14.19 17.02 -1.09
N THR A 57 14.35 18.26 -1.55
CA THR A 57 15.49 18.68 -2.38
C THR A 57 16.77 18.58 -1.55
N GLY A 58 17.46 17.43 -1.60
CA GLY A 58 18.79 17.27 -0.98
C GLY A 58 19.10 15.93 -0.33
N GLN A 59 18.17 14.97 -0.27
CA GLN A 59 18.50 13.63 0.23
C GLN A 59 18.73 12.68 -0.95
N THR A 60 19.98 12.62 -1.41
CA THR A 60 20.48 11.53 -2.25
C THR A 60 20.15 10.23 -1.54
N GLN A 61 19.33 9.39 -2.16
CA GLN A 61 19.13 8.02 -1.71
C GLN A 61 20.49 7.33 -1.78
N GLU A 62 21.11 7.09 -0.62
CA GLU A 62 22.23 6.17 -0.54
C GLU A 62 21.70 4.79 -0.93
N VAL A 63 22.06 4.39 -2.14
CA VAL A 63 21.87 3.05 -2.66
C VAL A 63 22.74 2.15 -1.78
N PHE A 64 22.14 1.43 -0.84
CA PHE A 64 22.79 0.27 -0.25
C PHE A 64 22.66 -0.87 -1.26
N ASP A 65 23.79 -1.15 -1.93
CA ASP A 65 24.02 -2.32 -2.79
C ASP A 65 23.91 -3.63 -2.00
#